data_AF-M4SBE4-F1
#
_entry.id   AF-M4SBE4-F1
#
_cell.length_a   1.000
_cell.length_b   1.000
_cell.length_c   1.000
_cell.angle_alpha   90.00
_cell.angle_beta   90.00
_cell.angle_gamma   90.00
#
_symmetry.space_group_name_H-M   'P 1'
#
loop_
_entity.id
_entity.type
_entity.pdbx_description
1 polymer ?
#
loop_
_entity_poly.entity_id
_entity_poly.type
_entity_poly.pdbx_seq_one_letter_code
_entity_poly.pdbx_strand_id
1 'polypeptide(L)'
;MWLIPRSTNGLGSGRIPLPQPVRDALVRWYAGQGSQYDEAAGIMLVQQARIGEKWIACDCLQPGEPPPILTPAFLSEAETYYLRRLTNADRPEHHPDCPFFREQATNRLSEVRTHESAADPPLGYFEVLRPAPEKLAQKPDEDGSDDRTRQGSIPRLARLLWRLLHISGLNRVPPLGEDHADHSISDEFRTLSAAAAKVEIAPGIELGRAFWTHAQALHSKRVYASLRAIARRWPRGHAPQAFLALFAQQFRGSTVDRRAKRTPLAG
;
A
#
# COMPACT_ATOMS: atom_id res chain seq x y z
N MET A 1 -24.94 -4.85 -9.99
CA MET A 1 -23.65 -4.31 -9.48
C MET A 1 -22.75 -4.00 -10.64
N TRP A 2 -21.86 -3.01 -10.53
CA TRP A 2 -21.00 -2.57 -11.64
C TRP A 2 -19.59 -2.26 -11.17
N LEU A 3 -18.60 -2.41 -12.05
CA LEU A 3 -17.33 -1.72 -11.94
C LEU A 3 -17.48 -0.28 -12.43
N ILE A 4 -16.95 0.67 -11.67
CA ILE A 4 -16.96 2.10 -11.99
C ILE A 4 -15.56 2.70 -11.86
N PRO A 5 -15.20 3.76 -12.61
CA PRO A 5 -13.92 4.45 -12.41
C PRO A 5 -13.86 5.12 -11.03
N ARG A 6 -12.68 5.10 -10.38
CA ARG A 6 -12.45 5.70 -9.04
C ARG A 6 -12.74 7.20 -8.94
N SER A 7 -12.77 7.91 -10.06
CA SER A 7 -13.01 9.35 -10.10
C SER A 7 -14.50 9.74 -10.19
N THR A 8 -15.42 8.77 -10.12
CA THR A 8 -16.86 9.01 -10.36
C THR A 8 -17.72 8.75 -9.13
N ASN A 9 -18.89 9.39 -9.08
CA ASN A 9 -19.99 9.07 -8.15
C ASN A 9 -20.77 7.80 -8.58
N GLY A 10 -20.28 7.09 -9.60
CA GLY A 10 -20.89 5.89 -10.09
C GLY A 10 -22.10 6.10 -10.99
N LEU A 11 -22.63 7.31 -11.28
CA LEU A 11 -23.83 7.52 -12.13
C LEU A 11 -23.55 7.62 -13.64
N GLY A 12 -22.30 7.69 -14.07
CA GLY A 12 -21.94 7.91 -15.47
C GLY A 12 -21.98 6.68 -16.38
N SER A 13 -21.78 6.91 -17.68
CA SER A 13 -21.74 5.89 -18.74
C SER A 13 -20.58 4.88 -18.66
N GLY A 14 -19.61 5.11 -17.76
CA GLY A 14 -18.45 4.23 -17.55
C GLY A 14 -18.71 2.99 -16.69
N ARG A 15 -19.97 2.63 -16.45
CA ARG A 15 -20.37 1.44 -15.68
C ARG A 15 -20.14 0.19 -16.51
N ILE A 16 -19.42 -0.78 -15.95
CA ILE A 16 -19.25 -2.11 -16.54
C ILE A 16 -20.01 -3.10 -15.65
N PRO A 17 -21.07 -3.78 -16.13
CA PRO A 17 -21.85 -4.69 -15.31
C PRO A 17 -20.98 -5.86 -14.85
N LEU A 18 -21.11 -6.24 -13.57
CA LEU A 18 -20.52 -7.48 -13.08
C LEU A 18 -21.28 -8.67 -13.66
N PRO A 19 -20.59 -9.70 -14.19
CA PRO A 19 -21.23 -10.95 -14.54
C PRO A 19 -22.00 -11.51 -13.35
N GLN A 20 -23.24 -11.94 -13.57
CA GLN A 20 -24.14 -12.41 -12.51
C GLN A 20 -23.51 -13.50 -11.62
N PRO A 21 -22.79 -14.52 -12.14
CA PRO A 21 -22.13 -15.52 -11.29
C PRO A 21 -21.08 -14.92 -10.34
N VAL A 22 -20.33 -13.90 -10.80
CA VAL A 22 -19.29 -13.23 -10.01
C VAL A 22 -19.92 -12.34 -8.93
N ARG A 23 -21.01 -11.66 -9.27
CA ARG A 23 -21.81 -10.88 -8.31
C ARG A 23 -22.32 -11.78 -7.18
N ASP A 24 -22.95 -12.90 -7.53
CA ASP A 24 -23.56 -13.79 -6.55
C ASP A 24 -22.50 -14.48 -5.69
N ALA A 25 -21.37 -14.86 -6.27
CA ALA A 25 -20.21 -15.36 -5.55
C ALA A 25 -19.69 -14.35 -4.52
N LEU A 26 -19.49 -13.08 -4.92
CA LEU A 26 -19.04 -12.03 -4.03
C LEU A 26 -20.00 -11.83 -2.84
N VAL A 27 -21.31 -11.82 -3.11
CA VAL A 27 -22.34 -11.64 -2.08
C VAL A 27 -22.38 -12.83 -1.13
N ARG A 28 -22.43 -14.07 -1.63
CA ARG A 28 -22.41 -15.28 -0.80
C ARG A 28 -21.16 -15.34 0.07
N TRP A 29 -20.00 -15.12 -0.53
CA TRP A 29 -18.73 -15.10 0.19
C TRP A 29 -18.73 -14.06 1.30
N TYR A 30 -19.07 -12.81 0.97
CA TYR A 30 -19.07 -11.72 1.95
C TYR A 30 -20.05 -11.99 3.09
N ALA A 31 -21.21 -12.59 2.82
CA ALA A 31 -22.20 -12.96 3.82
C ALA A 31 -21.82 -14.21 4.66
N GLY A 32 -20.65 -14.82 4.44
CA GLY A 32 -20.22 -16.03 5.15
C GLY A 32 -20.92 -17.32 4.68
N GLN A 33 -21.60 -17.27 3.53
CA GLN A 33 -22.37 -18.37 2.95
C GLN A 33 -21.70 -18.95 1.68
N GLY A 34 -20.49 -18.49 1.36
CA GLY A 34 -19.78 -18.84 0.13
C GLY A 34 -18.81 -20.02 0.29
N SER A 35 -18.58 -20.70 -0.83
CA SER A 35 -17.55 -21.72 -0.99
C SER A 35 -16.17 -21.11 -1.29
N GLN A 36 -15.13 -21.94 -1.33
CA GLN A 36 -13.79 -21.52 -1.80
C GLN A 36 -13.82 -21.05 -3.27
N TYR A 37 -14.73 -21.58 -4.10
CA TYR A 37 -14.91 -21.09 -5.48
C TYR A 37 -15.48 -19.67 -5.49
N ASP A 38 -16.37 -19.35 -4.54
CA ASP A 38 -16.92 -18.00 -4.40
C ASP A 38 -15.84 -17.02 -3.91
N GLU A 39 -14.97 -17.44 -2.99
CA GLU A 39 -13.80 -16.67 -2.57
C GLU A 39 -12.87 -16.39 -3.75
N ALA A 40 -12.50 -17.42 -4.51
CA ALA A 40 -11.60 -17.28 -5.66
C ALA A 40 -12.16 -16.34 -6.72
N ALA A 41 -13.46 -16.44 -7.04
CA ALA A 41 -14.14 -15.52 -7.94
C ALA A 41 -14.14 -14.07 -7.39
N GLY A 42 -14.36 -13.91 -6.09
CA GLY A 42 -14.27 -12.63 -5.39
C GLY A 42 -12.86 -12.02 -5.43
N ILE A 43 -11.82 -12.82 -5.17
CA ILE A 43 -10.41 -12.42 -5.25
C ILE A 43 -10.07 -11.94 -6.65
N MET A 44 -10.45 -12.72 -7.67
CA MET A 44 -10.22 -12.35 -9.06
C MET A 44 -10.90 -11.00 -9.38
N LEU A 45 -12.14 -10.81 -8.96
CA LEU A 45 -12.85 -9.53 -9.13
C LEU A 45 -12.10 -8.37 -8.47
N VAL A 46 -11.71 -8.50 -7.19
CA VAL A 46 -11.05 -7.40 -6.47
C VAL A 46 -9.68 -7.08 -7.04
N GLN A 47 -8.92 -8.08 -7.47
CA GLN A 47 -7.62 -7.89 -8.12
C GLN A 47 -7.79 -7.15 -9.45
N GLN A 48 -8.73 -7.58 -10.30
CA GLN A 48 -9.02 -6.91 -11.58
C GLN A 48 -9.53 -5.49 -11.38
N ALA A 49 -10.41 -5.26 -10.42
CA ALA A 49 -10.87 -3.92 -10.07
C ALA A 49 -9.71 -3.02 -9.62
N ARG A 50 -8.74 -3.55 -8.85
CA ARG A 50 -7.57 -2.78 -8.43
C ARG A 50 -6.62 -2.45 -9.58
N ILE A 51 -6.32 -3.43 -10.43
CA ILE A 51 -5.47 -3.27 -11.62
C ILE A 51 -6.08 -2.25 -12.58
N GLY A 52 -7.39 -2.33 -12.82
CA GLY A 52 -8.12 -1.44 -13.72
C GLY A 52 -8.53 -0.09 -13.11
N GLU A 53 -8.04 0.25 -11.90
CA GLU A 53 -8.43 1.45 -11.16
C GLU A 53 -9.95 1.67 -11.12
N LYS A 54 -10.67 0.62 -10.72
CA LYS A 54 -12.12 0.61 -10.55
C LYS A 54 -12.54 0.44 -9.09
N TRP A 55 -13.75 0.86 -8.80
CA TRP A 55 -14.53 0.51 -7.60
C TRP A 55 -15.75 -0.30 -7.98
N ILE A 56 -16.44 -0.85 -6.97
CA ILE A 56 -17.64 -1.66 -7.13
C ILE A 56 -18.85 -0.83 -6.69
N ALA A 57 -19.75 -0.53 -7.61
CA ALA A 57 -21.04 0.11 -7.35
C ALA A 57 -22.10 -0.95 -7.04
N CYS A 58 -22.75 -0.81 -5.88
CA CYS A 58 -23.84 -1.67 -5.46
C CYS A 58 -25.15 -1.27 -6.14
N ASP A 59 -26.03 -2.26 -6.37
CA ASP A 59 -27.36 -2.08 -6.95
C ASP A 59 -28.49 -2.24 -5.93
N CYS A 60 -28.20 -2.02 -4.65
CA CYS A 60 -29.19 -2.12 -3.58
C CYS A 60 -30.12 -0.91 -3.44
N LEU A 61 -29.82 0.20 -4.13
CA LEU A 61 -30.68 1.38 -4.20
C LEU A 61 -31.43 1.43 -5.53
N GLN A 62 -32.43 2.32 -5.60
CA GLN A 62 -33.28 2.45 -6.78
C GLN A 62 -32.49 2.91 -8.02
N PRO A 63 -32.89 2.49 -9.24
CA PRO A 63 -32.29 2.99 -10.46
C PRO A 63 -32.37 4.52 -10.55
N GLY A 64 -31.26 5.18 -10.88
CA GLY A 64 -31.17 6.63 -11.01
C GLY A 64 -30.57 7.34 -9.80
N GLU A 65 -30.49 6.69 -8.64
CA GLU A 65 -29.79 7.22 -7.48
C GLU A 65 -28.28 6.92 -7.54
N PRO A 66 -27.42 7.77 -6.93
CA PRO A 66 -26.01 7.45 -6.74
C PRO A 66 -25.88 6.08 -6.04
N PRO A 67 -25.14 5.11 -6.59
CA PRO A 67 -25.02 3.81 -5.96
C PRO A 67 -24.08 3.88 -4.74
N PRO A 68 -24.32 3.07 -3.70
CA PRO A 68 -23.34 2.85 -2.64
C PRO A 68 -22.07 2.21 -3.22
N ILE A 69 -20.90 2.65 -2.75
CA ILE A 69 -19.60 2.27 -3.35
C ILE A 69 -18.78 1.44 -2.38
N LEU A 70 -18.28 0.31 -2.88
CA LEU A 70 -17.30 -0.56 -2.24
C LEU A 70 -15.94 -0.43 -2.94
N THR A 71 -14.88 -0.21 -2.17
CA THR A 71 -13.50 -0.28 -2.66
C THR A 71 -12.80 -1.51 -2.11
N PRO A 72 -12.15 -2.32 -2.98
CA PRO A 72 -11.27 -3.35 -2.49
C PRO A 72 -10.01 -2.74 -1.89
N ALA A 73 -9.83 -2.94 -0.58
CA ALA A 73 -8.66 -2.52 0.17
C ALA A 73 -7.81 -3.75 0.56
N PHE A 74 -6.53 -3.54 0.83
CA PHE A 74 -5.62 -4.61 1.25
C PHE A 74 -5.20 -4.32 2.69
N LEU A 75 -5.45 -5.26 3.59
CA LEU A 75 -4.99 -5.20 4.98
C LEU A 75 -3.66 -5.96 5.07
N SER A 76 -2.55 -5.22 5.10
CA SER A 76 -1.22 -5.83 5.01
C SER A 76 -0.84 -6.72 6.20
N GLU A 77 -1.41 -6.48 7.37
CA GLU A 77 -1.13 -7.26 8.59
C GLU A 77 -1.79 -8.64 8.56
N ALA A 78 -3.03 -8.71 8.07
CA ALA A 78 -3.80 -9.96 7.97
C ALA A 78 -3.71 -10.63 6.59
N GLU A 79 -2.91 -10.08 5.68
CA GLU A 79 -2.68 -10.61 4.32
C GLU A 79 -3.97 -10.92 3.55
N THR A 80 -4.99 -10.08 3.70
CA THR A 80 -6.32 -10.31 3.11
C THR A 80 -6.87 -9.07 2.42
N TYR A 81 -7.57 -9.27 1.31
CA TYR A 81 -8.42 -8.21 0.75
C TYR A 81 -9.65 -8.02 1.62
N TYR A 82 -10.15 -6.80 1.69
CA TYR A 82 -11.45 -6.54 2.31
C TYR A 82 -12.21 -5.48 1.52
N LEU A 83 -13.54 -5.52 1.58
CA LEU A 83 -14.39 -4.52 0.96
C LEU A 83 -14.64 -3.38 1.95
N ARG A 84 -14.15 -2.20 1.62
CA ARG A 84 -14.41 -0.98 2.39
C ARG A 84 -15.56 -0.19 1.77
N ARG A 85 -16.55 0.20 2.57
CA ARG A 85 -17.59 1.15 2.18
C ARG A 85 -17.03 2.57 2.08
N LEU A 86 -17.35 3.27 1.00
CA LEU A 86 -17.04 4.68 0.83
C LEU A 86 -18.32 5.50 0.98
N THR A 87 -18.48 6.12 2.14
CA THR A 87 -19.70 6.85 2.55
C THR A 87 -19.36 8.32 2.75
N ASN A 88 -19.98 9.20 1.98
CA ASN A 88 -19.88 10.66 2.10
C ASN A 88 -21.12 11.31 1.45
N ALA A 89 -21.17 12.64 1.36
CA ALA A 89 -22.34 13.34 0.81
C ALA A 89 -22.74 12.88 -0.61
N ASP A 90 -21.77 12.49 -1.45
CA ASP A 90 -22.01 12.04 -2.83
C ASP A 90 -22.10 10.51 -2.96
N ARG A 91 -22.02 9.77 -1.84
CA ARG A 91 -21.99 8.30 -1.80
C ARG A 91 -22.87 7.80 -0.67
N PRO A 92 -24.12 7.42 -0.99
CA PRO A 92 -25.07 7.02 0.02
C PRO A 92 -24.66 5.69 0.68
N GLU A 93 -25.25 5.46 1.84
CA GLU A 93 -25.19 4.17 2.51
C GLU A 93 -25.94 3.09 1.72
N HIS A 94 -25.59 1.84 2.00
CA HIS A 94 -26.35 0.71 1.48
C HIS A 94 -27.77 0.67 2.08
N HIS A 95 -28.72 0.07 1.34
CA HIS A 95 -30.05 -0.25 1.91
C HIS A 95 -29.88 -1.16 3.14
N PRO A 96 -30.68 -1.03 4.22
CA PRO A 96 -30.54 -1.85 5.43
C PRO A 96 -30.51 -3.37 5.18
N ASP A 97 -31.29 -3.85 4.22
CA ASP A 97 -31.33 -5.27 3.83
C ASP A 97 -30.18 -5.70 2.91
N CYS A 98 -29.30 -4.78 2.50
CA CYS A 98 -28.18 -5.11 1.65
C CYS A 98 -27.14 -5.91 2.46
N PRO A 99 -26.59 -7.02 1.93
CA PRO A 99 -25.54 -7.79 2.61
C PRO A 99 -24.31 -6.96 3.00
N PHE A 100 -24.06 -5.86 2.28
CA PHE A 100 -22.94 -4.95 2.53
C PHE A 100 -23.27 -3.84 3.54
N PHE A 101 -24.52 -3.67 3.96
CA PHE A 101 -24.91 -2.70 4.97
C PHE A 101 -24.40 -3.09 6.35
N ARG A 102 -23.99 -2.08 7.12
CA ARG A 102 -23.79 -2.17 8.57
C ARG A 102 -24.07 -0.83 9.22
N GLU A 103 -24.59 -0.87 10.44
CA GLU A 103 -24.62 0.30 11.28
C GLU A 103 -23.19 0.82 11.51
N GLN A 104 -23.00 2.12 11.35
CA GLN A 104 -21.73 2.74 11.72
C GLN A 104 -21.68 2.77 13.24
N ALA A 105 -20.76 2.01 13.84
CA ALA A 105 -20.46 2.19 15.25
C ALA A 105 -20.06 3.66 15.47
N THR A 106 -20.69 4.32 16.43
CA THR A 106 -20.24 5.62 16.91
C THR A 106 -18.77 5.48 17.28
N ASN A 107 -17.90 6.34 16.73
CA ASN A 107 -16.45 6.32 17.00
C ASN A 107 -16.23 6.27 18.52
N ARG A 108 -16.02 5.08 19.09
CA ARG A 108 -15.44 4.98 20.43
C ARG A 108 -14.03 5.51 20.26
N LEU A 109 -13.70 6.53 21.04
CA LEU A 109 -12.36 7.09 21.13
C LEU A 109 -11.45 6.00 21.72
N SER A 110 -10.99 5.07 20.89
CA SER A 110 -9.90 4.17 21.23
C SER A 110 -8.69 5.03 21.59
N GLU A 111 -7.95 4.64 22.62
CA GLU A 111 -6.73 5.31 23.04
C GLU A 111 -5.84 5.62 21.83
N VAL A 112 -5.75 6.92 21.52
CA VAL A 112 -4.90 7.45 20.46
C VAL A 112 -3.47 7.11 20.84
N ARG A 113 -2.85 6.12 20.20
CA ARG A 113 -1.39 5.99 20.23
C ARG A 113 -0.81 7.30 19.70
N THR A 114 -0.23 8.09 20.60
CA THR A 114 0.39 9.36 20.28
C THR A 114 1.61 9.14 19.39
N HIS A 115 1.97 10.15 18.59
CA HIS A 115 3.16 10.15 17.72
C HIS A 115 4.48 9.89 18.48
N GLU A 116 4.45 9.95 19.81
CA GLU A 116 5.55 9.69 20.74
C GLU A 116 5.72 8.20 21.07
N SER A 117 4.76 7.34 20.68
CA SER A 117 4.86 5.90 20.89
C SER A 117 5.96 5.32 20.01
N ALA A 118 6.97 4.68 20.62
CA ALA A 118 8.05 4.00 19.90
C ALA A 118 7.47 2.97 18.93
N ALA A 119 7.80 3.10 17.64
CA ALA A 119 7.41 2.11 16.64
C ALA A 119 8.21 0.81 16.82
N ASP A 120 7.52 -0.33 16.75
CA ASP A 120 8.21 -1.62 16.74
C ASP A 120 9.17 -1.70 15.55
N PRO A 121 10.43 -2.14 15.77
CA PRO A 121 11.39 -2.32 14.70
C PRO A 121 10.86 -3.38 13.71
N PRO A 122 10.90 -3.13 12.39
CA PRO A 122 10.40 -4.09 11.43
C PRO A 122 11.35 -5.30 11.37
N LEU A 123 10.90 -6.42 11.94
CA LEU A 123 11.55 -7.71 11.84
C LEU A 123 11.33 -8.34 10.45
N GLY A 124 12.25 -9.19 10.01
CA GLY A 124 12.15 -9.92 8.73
C GLY A 124 12.88 -9.24 7.55
N TYR A 125 12.36 -9.42 6.34
CA TYR A 125 12.95 -8.89 5.10
C TYR A 125 12.64 -7.41 4.88
N PHE A 126 13.48 -6.71 4.11
CA PHE A 126 13.24 -5.35 3.63
C PHE A 126 12.20 -5.35 2.51
N GLU A 127 11.00 -5.85 2.80
CA GLU A 127 9.90 -5.98 1.85
C GLU A 127 8.73 -5.07 2.23
N VAL A 128 8.16 -4.40 1.23
CA VAL A 128 6.94 -3.60 1.35
C VAL A 128 5.83 -4.24 0.52
N LEU A 129 6.17 -4.69 -0.68
CA LEU A 129 5.25 -5.43 -1.54
C LEU A 129 5.26 -6.91 -1.13
N ARG A 130 4.09 -7.45 -0.84
CA ARG A 130 3.85 -8.89 -0.80
C ARG A 130 3.08 -9.30 -2.05
N PRO A 131 3.10 -10.59 -2.44
CA PRO A 131 2.23 -11.09 -3.50
C PRO A 131 0.78 -10.64 -3.26
N ALA A 132 0.01 -10.55 -4.35
CA ALA A 132 -1.40 -10.26 -4.21
C ALA A 132 -2.03 -11.31 -3.27
N PRO A 133 -2.79 -10.88 -2.24
CA PRO A 133 -3.47 -11.79 -1.34
C PRO A 133 -4.26 -12.85 -2.09
N GLU A 134 -4.19 -14.06 -1.54
CA GLU A 134 -5.00 -15.20 -1.95
C GLU A 134 -6.26 -15.35 -1.08
N LYS A 135 -6.58 -14.33 -0.28
CA LYS A 135 -7.72 -14.32 0.64
C LYS A 135 -8.57 -13.08 0.48
N LEU A 136 -9.88 -13.25 0.65
CA LEU A 136 -10.84 -12.16 0.72
C LEU A 136 -11.60 -12.26 2.05
N ALA A 137 -11.59 -11.20 2.84
CA ALA A 137 -12.33 -11.14 4.09
C ALA A 137 -13.85 -11.22 3.83
N GLN A 138 -14.52 -11.99 4.68
CA GLN A 138 -15.98 -11.99 4.80
C GLN A 138 -16.43 -10.76 5.60
N LYS A 139 -17.73 -10.65 5.90
CA LYS A 139 -18.26 -9.63 6.81
C LYS A 139 -17.66 -9.85 8.21
N PRO A 140 -16.95 -8.86 8.82
CA PRO A 140 -16.64 -8.89 10.24
C PRO A 140 -17.84 -9.17 11.13
N ASP A 141 -17.59 -9.93 12.20
CA ASP A 141 -18.55 -10.22 13.27
C ASP A 141 -19.07 -8.94 13.93
N GLU A 142 -20.27 -8.98 14.54
CA GLU A 142 -20.95 -7.79 15.09
C GLU A 142 -20.16 -7.08 16.21
N ASP A 143 -19.27 -7.79 16.90
CA ASP A 143 -18.35 -7.23 17.91
C ASP A 143 -17.11 -6.54 17.29
N GLY A 144 -16.93 -6.65 15.97
CA GLY A 144 -15.88 -6.01 15.21
C GLY A 144 -16.15 -4.52 15.04
N SER A 145 -15.85 -3.74 16.07
CA SER A 145 -15.78 -2.28 16.02
C SER A 145 -15.11 -1.83 14.71
N ASP A 146 -15.84 -1.05 13.89
CA ASP A 146 -15.27 -0.26 12.79
C ASP A 146 -14.50 0.89 13.45
N ASP A 147 -13.39 0.57 14.11
CA ASP A 147 -12.49 1.53 14.73
C ASP A 147 -11.82 2.31 13.61
N ARG A 148 -12.50 3.39 13.23
CA ARG A 148 -12.06 4.38 12.24
C ARG A 148 -11.03 5.34 12.80
N THR A 149 -10.48 5.10 13.99
CA THR A 149 -9.26 5.79 14.35
C THR A 149 -8.22 5.40 13.28
N ARG A 150 -7.89 6.37 12.42
CA ARG A 150 -6.66 6.34 11.63
C ARG A 150 -5.54 6.27 12.66
N GLN A 151 -5.23 5.07 13.13
CA GLN A 151 -4.02 4.83 13.88
C GLN A 151 -2.92 5.37 12.97
N GLY A 152 -2.21 6.38 13.45
CA GLY A 152 -1.05 6.97 12.78
C GLY A 152 0.10 5.98 12.76
N SER A 153 -0.14 4.74 12.33
CA SER A 153 0.86 3.70 12.23
C SER A 153 1.90 4.19 11.23
N ILE A 154 3.14 4.32 11.69
CA ILE A 154 4.26 4.72 10.84
C ILE A 154 4.33 3.76 9.65
N PRO A 155 4.27 4.26 8.40
CA PRO A 155 4.24 3.40 7.20
C PRO A 155 5.38 2.37 7.23
N ARG A 156 5.10 1.14 6.78
CA ARG A 156 6.10 0.06 6.77
C ARG A 156 7.41 0.45 6.09
N LEU A 157 7.33 1.17 4.97
CA LEU A 157 8.52 1.67 4.27
C LEU A 157 9.35 2.63 5.14
N ALA A 158 8.71 3.50 5.92
CA ALA A 158 9.40 4.41 6.83
C ALA A 158 10.08 3.65 7.98
N ARG A 159 9.40 2.66 8.57
CA ARG A 159 9.99 1.76 9.57
C ARG A 159 11.20 1.01 9.00
N LEU A 160 11.11 0.51 7.78
CA LEU A 160 12.20 -0.21 7.11
C LEU A 160 13.40 0.71 6.85
N LEU A 161 13.17 1.93 6.36
CA LEU A 161 14.21 2.93 6.20
C LEU A 161 14.90 3.24 7.54
N TRP A 162 14.12 3.40 8.61
CA TRP A 162 14.66 3.60 9.96
C TRP A 162 15.57 2.44 10.40
N ARG A 163 15.15 1.20 10.18
CA ARG A 163 16.00 0.02 10.43
C ARG A 163 17.30 0.07 9.63
N LEU A 164 17.26 0.47 8.37
CA LEU A 164 18.46 0.58 7.54
C LEU A 164 19.40 1.68 8.03
N LEU A 165 18.86 2.83 8.45
CA LEU A 165 19.63 3.92 9.07
C LEU A 165 20.26 3.48 10.39
N HIS A 166 19.54 2.69 11.18
CA HIS A 166 20.05 2.12 12.43
C HIS A 166 21.22 1.15 12.18
N ILE A 167 21.08 0.24 11.21
CA ILE A 167 22.14 -0.70 10.82
C ILE A 167 23.36 0.03 10.25
N SER A 168 23.14 1.13 9.52
CA SER A 168 24.24 1.93 8.94
C SER A 168 24.92 2.85 9.95
N GLY A 169 24.30 3.08 11.12
CA GLY A 169 24.78 4.03 12.12
C GLY A 169 24.57 5.50 11.76
N LEU A 170 23.93 5.80 10.63
CA LEU A 170 23.69 7.18 10.16
C LEU A 170 22.66 7.94 11.00
N ASN A 171 21.96 7.24 11.90
CA ASN A 171 21.06 7.84 12.87
C ASN A 171 21.77 8.26 14.18
N ARG A 172 23.11 8.17 14.26
CA ARG A 172 23.91 8.58 15.42
C ARG A 172 24.57 9.93 15.14
N VAL A 173 24.42 10.85 16.07
CA VAL A 173 25.08 12.16 16.02
C VAL A 173 26.28 12.12 16.98
N PRO A 174 27.52 12.28 16.50
CA PRO A 174 28.68 12.32 17.38
C PRO A 174 28.65 13.58 18.28
N PRO A 175 29.34 13.58 19.43
CA PRO A 175 29.51 14.78 20.23
C PRO A 175 30.15 15.91 19.41
N LEU A 176 29.76 17.16 19.67
CA LEU A 176 30.24 18.34 18.93
C LEU A 176 31.78 18.46 18.88
N GLY A 177 32.49 17.94 19.88
CA GLY A 177 33.95 17.95 19.94
C GLY A 177 34.64 16.86 19.12
N GLU A 178 33.90 15.88 18.62
CA GLU A 178 34.39 14.77 17.79
C GLU A 178 33.87 14.86 16.34
N ASP A 179 32.99 15.84 16.07
CA ASP A 179 32.44 16.13 14.75
C ASP A 179 33.48 16.90 13.92
N HIS A 180 34.49 16.15 13.44
CA HIS A 180 35.61 16.68 12.65
C HIS A 180 35.46 16.43 11.15
N ALA A 181 34.31 15.91 10.69
CA ALA A 181 34.15 15.45 9.33
C ALA A 181 33.28 16.39 8.49
N ASP A 182 33.82 16.82 7.35
CA ASP A 182 33.03 17.32 6.23
C ASP A 182 32.13 16.19 5.71
N HIS A 183 30.97 16.01 6.33
CA HIS A 183 30.00 14.99 5.93
C HIS A 183 29.34 15.38 4.61
N SER A 184 29.59 14.61 3.55
CA SER A 184 28.86 14.75 2.30
C SER A 184 27.69 13.75 2.23
N ILE A 185 26.58 14.18 1.63
CA ILE A 185 25.44 13.30 1.31
C ILE A 185 25.90 12.06 0.51
N SER A 186 26.94 12.21 -0.31
CA SER A 186 27.52 11.10 -1.07
C SER A 186 28.15 10.04 -0.17
N ASP A 187 28.81 10.45 0.92
CA ASP A 187 29.41 9.53 1.88
C ASP A 187 28.34 8.82 2.70
N GLU A 188 27.31 9.54 3.15
CA GLU A 188 26.15 8.93 3.82
C GLU A 188 25.45 7.90 2.93
N PHE A 189 25.22 8.21 1.66
CA PHE A 189 24.65 7.24 0.71
C PHE A 189 25.57 6.05 0.44
N ARG A 190 26.88 6.23 0.49
CA ARG A 190 27.83 5.10 0.40
C ARG A 190 27.69 4.19 1.61
N THR A 191 27.65 4.76 2.82
CA THR A 191 27.44 4.03 4.08
C THR A 191 26.09 3.30 4.09
N LEU A 192 25.02 3.97 3.65
CA LEU A 192 23.68 3.38 3.54
C LEU A 192 23.65 2.21 2.54
N SER A 193 24.32 2.35 1.39
CA SER A 193 24.43 1.28 0.38
C SER A 193 25.22 0.07 0.90
N ALA A 194 26.28 0.31 1.68
CA ALA A 194 27.05 -0.75 2.32
C ALA A 194 26.22 -1.51 3.37
N ALA A 195 25.39 -0.80 4.14
CA ALA A 195 24.44 -1.43 5.07
C ALA A 195 23.38 -2.25 4.33
N ALA A 196 22.86 -1.75 3.20
CA ALA A 196 21.88 -2.45 2.38
C ALA A 196 22.41 -3.79 1.83
N ALA A 197 23.72 -3.92 1.60
CA ALA A 197 24.32 -5.20 1.19
C ALA A 197 24.24 -6.30 2.27
N LYS A 198 24.00 -5.93 3.54
CA LYS A 198 23.91 -6.85 4.69
C LYS A 198 22.46 -7.20 5.08
N VAL A 199 21.49 -6.57 4.43
CA VAL A 199 20.06 -6.75 4.70
C VAL A 199 19.46 -7.53 3.54
N GLU A 200 18.58 -8.49 3.83
CA GLU A 200 17.86 -9.22 2.79
C GLU A 200 16.54 -8.52 2.43
N ILE A 201 16.26 -8.42 1.12
CA ILE A 201 14.98 -7.94 0.56
C ILE A 201 13.96 -9.08 0.40
N ALA A 202 14.46 -10.31 0.28
CA ALA A 202 13.72 -11.56 0.23
C ALA A 202 14.72 -12.70 0.58
N PRO A 203 14.26 -13.91 0.94
CA PRO A 203 15.16 -15.03 1.26
C PRO A 203 16.27 -15.23 0.22
N GLY A 204 17.55 -15.11 0.63
CA GLY A 204 18.71 -15.31 -0.25
C GLY A 204 18.96 -14.19 -1.27
N ILE A 205 18.29 -13.04 -1.14
CA ILE A 205 18.48 -11.87 -2.00
C ILE A 205 18.83 -10.67 -1.12
N GLU A 206 20.04 -10.14 -1.29
CA GLU A 206 20.51 -8.96 -0.59
C GLU A 206 19.88 -7.68 -1.16
N LEU A 207 19.40 -6.79 -0.29
CA LEU A 207 18.81 -5.49 -0.64
C LEU A 207 19.75 -4.65 -1.50
N GLY A 208 21.06 -4.70 -1.24
CA GLY A 208 22.07 -4.00 -2.04
C GLY A 208 22.03 -4.31 -3.55
N ARG A 209 21.44 -5.45 -3.98
CA ARG A 209 21.26 -5.77 -5.41
C ARG A 209 20.10 -5.02 -6.06
N ALA A 210 19.18 -4.49 -5.27
CA ALA A 210 17.95 -3.83 -5.70
C ALA A 210 17.72 -2.48 -4.97
N PHE A 211 18.81 -1.81 -4.58
CA PHE A 211 18.79 -0.54 -3.86
C PHE A 211 19.69 0.49 -4.54
N TRP A 212 19.18 1.70 -4.77
CA TRP A 212 19.92 2.79 -5.39
C TRP A 212 19.77 4.10 -4.64
N THR A 213 20.82 4.91 -4.65
CA THR A 213 20.86 6.21 -3.97
C THR A 213 20.76 7.41 -4.93
N HIS A 214 20.43 7.15 -6.20
CA HIS A 214 20.39 8.17 -7.26
C HIS A 214 19.26 7.91 -8.27
N ALA A 215 18.56 8.96 -8.72
CA ALA A 215 17.44 8.82 -9.66
C ALA A 215 17.87 8.38 -11.06
N GLN A 216 19.13 8.62 -11.44
CA GLN A 216 19.63 8.23 -12.75
C GLN A 216 19.41 6.73 -13.02
N ALA A 217 19.45 5.87 -11.98
CA ALA A 217 19.17 4.45 -12.12
C ALA A 217 17.74 4.17 -12.59
N LEU A 218 16.76 4.97 -12.15
CA LEU A 218 15.37 4.86 -12.59
C LEU A 218 15.20 5.40 -14.00
N HIS A 219 15.71 6.60 -14.30
CA HIS A 219 15.59 7.25 -15.61
C HIS A 219 16.29 6.46 -16.73
N SER A 220 17.46 5.89 -16.45
CA SER A 220 18.18 5.01 -17.39
C SER A 220 17.60 3.60 -17.52
N LYS A 221 16.48 3.32 -16.86
CA LYS A 221 15.83 1.99 -16.78
C LYS A 221 16.70 0.89 -16.16
N ARG A 222 17.83 1.23 -15.52
CA ARG A 222 18.71 0.28 -14.82
C ARG A 222 17.99 -0.44 -13.69
N VAL A 223 17.14 0.26 -12.94
CA VAL A 223 16.29 -0.33 -11.88
C VAL A 223 15.44 -1.46 -12.46
N TYR A 224 14.70 -1.20 -13.54
CA TYR A 224 13.83 -2.19 -14.19
C TYR A 224 14.61 -3.37 -14.77
N ALA A 225 15.76 -3.10 -15.41
CA ALA A 225 16.59 -4.16 -15.97
C ALA A 225 17.15 -5.08 -14.87
N SER A 226 17.67 -4.51 -13.79
CA SER A 226 18.20 -5.26 -12.65
C SER A 226 17.09 -6.06 -11.95
N LEU A 227 15.92 -5.44 -11.75
CA LEU A 227 14.77 -6.11 -11.16
C LEU A 227 14.32 -7.31 -12.00
N ARG A 228 14.22 -7.18 -13.34
CA ARG A 228 13.89 -8.31 -14.23
C ARG A 228 14.91 -9.43 -14.15
N ALA A 229 16.20 -9.12 -14.02
CA ALA A 229 17.26 -10.12 -13.90
C ALA A 229 17.14 -10.90 -12.59
N ILE A 230 16.94 -10.19 -11.47
CA ILE A 230 16.83 -10.81 -10.14
C ILE A 230 15.49 -11.52 -9.96
N ALA A 231 14.40 -11.05 -10.59
CA ALA A 231 13.07 -11.63 -10.50
C ALA A 231 13.01 -13.11 -10.93
N ARG A 232 13.91 -13.55 -11.83
CA ARG A 232 13.98 -14.95 -12.29
C ARG A 232 14.25 -15.96 -11.19
N ARG A 233 14.90 -15.52 -10.10
CA ARG A 233 15.26 -16.33 -8.94
C ARG A 233 14.54 -15.88 -7.66
N TRP A 234 13.48 -15.09 -7.80
CA TRP A 234 12.78 -14.56 -6.64
C TRP A 234 12.08 -15.71 -5.90
N PRO A 235 12.19 -15.79 -4.55
CA PRO A 235 11.57 -16.86 -3.79
C PRO A 235 10.05 -16.79 -3.85
N ARG A 236 9.40 -17.97 -3.82
CA ARG A 236 7.94 -18.09 -3.75
C ARG A 236 7.42 -17.39 -2.49
N GLY A 237 6.23 -16.79 -2.57
CA GLY A 237 5.63 -16.04 -1.47
C GLY A 237 6.16 -14.61 -1.31
N HIS A 238 7.11 -14.16 -2.15
CA HIS A 238 7.62 -12.79 -2.16
C HIS A 238 7.40 -12.12 -3.51
N ALA A 239 7.22 -10.80 -3.51
CA ALA A 239 7.08 -10.01 -4.73
C ALA A 239 8.42 -9.34 -5.10
N PRO A 240 8.88 -9.45 -6.36
CA PRO A 240 10.03 -8.68 -6.86
C PRO A 240 9.83 -7.18 -6.64
N GLN A 241 10.77 -6.56 -5.91
CA GLN A 241 10.73 -5.14 -5.60
C GLN A 241 12.13 -4.52 -5.55
N ALA A 242 12.16 -3.20 -5.67
CA ALA A 242 13.36 -2.39 -5.71
C ALA A 242 13.11 -1.06 -5.00
N PHE A 243 14.15 -0.48 -4.42
CA PHE A 243 14.05 0.71 -3.60
C PHE A 243 15.03 1.79 -4.05
N LEU A 244 14.61 3.04 -3.89
CA LEU A 244 15.48 4.20 -4.05
C LEU A 244 15.48 5.03 -2.76
N ALA A 245 16.66 5.31 -2.22
CA ALA A 245 16.84 6.32 -1.18
C ALA A 245 17.37 7.59 -1.82
N LEU A 246 16.61 8.68 -1.78
CA LEU A 246 16.89 9.88 -2.54
C LEU A 246 16.90 11.08 -1.61
N PHE A 247 17.84 12.00 -1.83
CA PHE A 247 17.81 13.29 -1.16
C PHE A 247 16.64 14.11 -1.71
N ALA A 248 15.75 14.52 -0.82
CA ALA A 248 14.62 15.41 -1.09
C ALA A 248 15.03 16.83 -0.76
N GLN A 249 14.80 17.78 -1.68
CA GLN A 249 15.04 19.20 -1.38
C GLN A 249 13.82 19.86 -0.75
N GLN A 250 12.63 19.39 -1.12
CA GLN A 250 11.36 19.82 -0.57
C GLN A 250 10.37 18.65 -0.64
N PHE A 251 9.43 18.62 0.29
CA PHE A 251 8.25 17.77 0.20
C PHE A 251 6.99 18.65 0.35
N ARG A 252 5.95 18.34 -0.43
CA ARG A 252 4.62 18.95 -0.31
C ARG A 252 3.57 17.84 -0.35
N GLY A 253 2.98 17.54 0.80
CA GLY A 253 2.07 16.40 0.92
C GLY A 253 2.76 15.09 0.55
N SER A 254 2.29 14.42 -0.51
CA SER A 254 2.89 13.18 -1.06
C SER A 254 3.91 13.40 -2.18
N THR A 255 4.17 14.65 -2.59
CA THR A 255 5.10 14.97 -3.68
C THR A 255 6.47 15.32 -3.13
N VAL A 256 7.53 14.73 -3.72
CA VAL A 256 8.93 14.97 -3.34
C VAL A 256 9.68 15.62 -4.51
N ASP A 257 10.19 16.83 -4.29
CA ASP A 257 10.93 17.59 -5.30
C ASP A 257 12.44 17.29 -5.23
N ARG A 258 13.08 17.14 -6.39
CA ARG A 258 14.51 16.82 -6.53
C ARG A 258 15.23 17.84 -7.41
N ARG A 259 16.53 18.03 -7.15
CA ARG A 259 17.41 18.90 -7.94
C ARG A 259 17.53 18.38 -9.37
N ALA A 260 17.11 19.16 -10.37
CA ALA A 260 17.53 18.95 -11.74
C ALA A 260 19.03 19.26 -11.88
N LYS A 261 19.74 18.52 -12.75
CA LYS A 261 21.13 18.88 -13.11
C LYS A 261 21.13 20.34 -13.58
N ARG A 262 21.97 21.17 -12.96
CA ARG A 262 22.28 22.51 -13.49
C ARG A 262 22.81 22.31 -14.90
N THR A 263 22.07 22.77 -15.91
CA THR A 263 22.62 23.03 -17.23
C THR A 263 23.68 24.12 -17.05
N PRO A 264 24.93 23.96 -17.54
CA PRO A 264 25.87 25.06 -17.52
C PRO A 264 25.27 26.20 -18.33
N LEU A 265 25.25 27.40 -17.77
CA LEU A 265 25.05 28.61 -18.56
C LEU A 265 26.21 28.65 -19.55
N ALA A 266 25.89 28.62 -20.84
CA ALA A 266 26.87 28.89 -21.89
C ALA A 266 27.41 30.30 -21.67
N GLY A 267 28.72 30.40 -21.45
CA GLY A 267 29.47 31.64 -21.54
C GLY A 267 29.84 31.94 -22.98
#